data_AF-A0A7T4WBQ9-F1
#
_entry.id   AF-A0A7T4WBQ9-F1
#
_cell.length_a   1.000
_cell.length_b   1.000
_cell.length_c   1.000
_cell.angle_alpha   90.00
_cell.angle_beta   90.00
_cell.angle_gamma   90.00
#
_symmetry.space_group_name_H-M   'P 1'
#
loop_
_entity.id
_entity.type
_entity.pdbx_description
1 polymer ?
#
loop_
_entity_poly.entity_id
_entity_poly.type
_entity_poly.pdbx_seq_one_letter_code
_entity_poly.pdbx_strand_id
1 'polypeptide(L)' 'MQRTMLNGEPIRQGLCPNADEVVPQHLIPLRFSQNHMMVTVSYIDGSVLTFLFDRSTTIVDLIIIVSRAGTVQKVVL' A
#
# COMPACT_ATOMS: atom_id res chain seq x y z
N MET A 1 9.42 -13.32 -54.45
CA MET A 1 9.25 -14.40 -53.45
C MET A 1 10.27 -14.22 -52.35
N GLN A 2 9.88 -14.56 -51.11
CA GLN A 2 10.68 -14.71 -49.89
C GLN A 2 10.75 -13.50 -48.93
N ARG A 3 10.35 -13.83 -47.69
CA ARG A 3 10.21 -13.01 -46.47
C ARG A 3 11.44 -13.28 -45.60
N THR A 4 11.87 -12.31 -44.81
CA THR A 4 12.49 -12.59 -43.50
C THR A 4 12.12 -11.47 -42.52
N MET A 5 11.33 -11.85 -41.50
CA MET A 5 11.13 -11.11 -40.25
C MET A 5 12.18 -11.59 -39.24
N LEU A 6 12.69 -10.72 -38.35
CA LEU A 6 13.04 -11.08 -36.97
C LEU A 6 13.50 -9.86 -36.14
N ASN A 7 12.90 -9.75 -34.95
CA ASN A 7 13.34 -9.07 -33.72
C ASN A 7 13.46 -7.54 -33.76
N GLY A 8 12.89 -6.74 -32.84
CA GLY A 8 12.40 -7.03 -31.50
C GLY A 8 13.08 -6.07 -30.53
N GLU A 9 12.54 -4.85 -30.37
CA GLU A 9 12.75 -3.94 -29.22
C GLU A 9 11.75 -2.77 -29.34
N PRO A 10 10.88 -2.49 -28.34
CA PRO A 10 10.15 -1.23 -28.31
C PRO A 10 11.06 -0.15 -27.71
N ILE A 11 11.61 0.64 -28.63
CA ILE A 11 12.30 1.90 -28.38
C ILE A 11 11.41 2.81 -27.51
N ARG A 12 12.04 3.37 -26.47
CA ARG A 12 11.53 4.48 -25.66
C ARG A 12 10.90 5.56 -26.55
N GLN A 13 9.58 5.66 -26.54
CA GLN A 13 8.88 6.83 -27.05
C GLN A 13 8.32 7.58 -25.85
N GLY A 14 8.96 8.72 -25.58
CA GLY A 14 8.40 9.73 -24.71
C GLY A 14 7.08 10.22 -25.28
N LEU A 15 6.11 10.37 -24.40
CA LEU A 15 4.94 11.18 -24.67
C LEU A 15 4.72 12.04 -23.43
N CYS A 16 5.19 13.28 -23.48
CA CYS A 16 4.54 14.35 -22.73
C CYS A 16 3.34 14.79 -23.58
N PRO A 17 2.15 14.81 -22.99
CA PRO A 17 1.28 15.95 -23.22
C PRO A 17 0.94 16.58 -21.88
N ASN A 18 1.24 17.87 -21.77
CA ASN A 18 0.61 18.75 -20.79
C ASN A 18 -0.90 18.72 -21.04
N ALA A 19 -1.66 18.30 -20.04
CA ALA A 19 -3.06 18.67 -19.89
C ALA A 19 -3.33 18.86 -18.40
N ASP A 20 -3.83 20.05 -18.12
CA ASP A 20 -4.32 20.57 -16.87
C ASP A 20 -5.33 19.61 -16.24
N GLU A 21 -4.89 18.79 -15.27
CA GLU A 21 -5.79 18.02 -14.42
C GLU A 21 -5.23 17.99 -13.00
N VAL A 22 -5.96 18.65 -12.11
CA VAL A 22 -5.80 18.58 -10.67
C VAL A 22 -6.07 17.14 -10.24
N VAL A 23 -5.01 16.32 -10.20
CA VAL A 23 -5.04 15.00 -9.58
C VAL A 23 -4.32 15.12 -8.24
N PRO A 24 -5.05 15.32 -7.12
CA PRO A 24 -4.43 15.19 -5.82
C PRO A 24 -4.26 13.69 -5.53
N GLN A 25 -3.12 13.36 -4.93
CA GLN A 25 -2.80 12.07 -4.32
C GLN A 25 -2.32 10.99 -5.30
N HIS A 26 -1.16 11.24 -5.91
CA HIS A 26 -0.18 10.17 -6.07
C HIS A 26 0.19 9.71 -4.65
N LEU A 27 -0.58 8.77 -4.10
CA LEU A 27 -0.16 7.97 -2.95
C LEU A 27 1.12 7.29 -3.36
N ILE A 28 2.25 7.95 -3.06
CA ILE A 28 3.58 7.37 -3.17
C ILE A 28 3.45 5.99 -2.53
N PRO A 29 3.73 4.89 -3.26
CA PRO A 29 3.78 3.59 -2.64
C PRO A 29 4.87 3.71 -1.58
N LEU A 30 4.45 3.84 -0.31
CA LEU A 30 5.35 3.71 0.81
C LEU A 30 6.03 2.38 0.57
N ARG A 31 7.31 2.43 0.20
CA ARG A 31 8.13 1.23 0.12
C ARG A 31 8.35 0.80 1.55
N PHE A 32 7.33 0.13 2.10
CA PHE A 32 7.39 -0.47 3.41
C PHE A 32 8.58 -1.41 3.37
N SER A 33 9.54 -1.18 4.27
CA SER A 33 10.54 -2.19 4.57
C SER A 33 9.80 -3.50 4.80
N GLN A 34 10.30 -4.61 4.24
CA GLN A 34 9.69 -5.94 4.39
C GLN A 34 9.46 -6.35 5.86
N ASN A 35 10.10 -5.64 6.79
CA ASN A 35 9.92 -5.81 8.22
C ASN A 35 8.64 -5.18 8.78
N HIS A 36 7.86 -4.43 7.99
CA HIS A 36 6.61 -3.82 8.48
C HIS A 36 5.37 -4.54 7.93
N MET A 37 4.31 -4.56 8.72
CA MET A 37 3.01 -5.13 8.40
C MET A 37 1.91 -4.11 8.70
N MET A 38 0.98 -3.96 7.76
CA MET A 38 -0.22 -3.16 7.98
C MET A 38 -1.25 -4.00 8.71
N VAL A 39 -1.86 -3.43 9.73
CA VAL A 39 -2.89 -4.08 10.53
C VAL A 39 -4.11 -3.19 10.60
N THR A 40 -5.22 -3.69 10.10
CA THR A 40 -6.50 -2.97 10.09
C THR A 40 -7.34 -3.40 11.27
N VAL A 41 -7.82 -2.43 12.04
CA VAL A 41 -8.58 -2.65 13.28
C VAL A 41 -9.91 -1.92 13.17
N SER A 42 -10.99 -2.66 13.40
CA SER A 42 -12.34 -2.13 13.55
C SER A 42 -12.67 -1.99 15.04
N TYR A 43 -13.15 -0.81 15.43
CA TYR A 43 -13.55 -0.50 16.80
C TYR A 43 -15.07 -0.55 16.95
N ILE A 44 -15.54 -0.68 18.19
CA ILE A 44 -16.98 -0.77 18.51
C ILE A 44 -17.75 0.48 18.09
N ASP A 45 -17.12 1.65 18.09
CA ASP A 45 -17.72 2.91 17.65
C ASP A 45 -17.90 3.00 16.13
N GLY A 46 -17.51 1.96 15.38
CA GLY A 46 -17.57 1.90 13.93
C GLY A 46 -16.37 2.53 13.23
N SER A 47 -15.40 3.09 13.98
CA SER A 47 -14.16 3.59 13.40
C SER A 47 -13.27 2.44 12.93
N VAL A 48 -12.52 2.69 11.85
CA VAL A 48 -11.55 1.74 11.30
C VAL A 48 -10.21 2.46 11.17
N LEU A 49 -9.19 1.91 11.83
CA LEU A 49 -7.83 2.45 11.79
C LEU A 49 -6.87 1.43 11.20
N THR A 50 -5.94 1.92 10.39
CA THR A 50 -4.84 1.12 9.84
C THR A 50 -3.55 1.52 10.54
N PHE A 51 -2.92 0.56 11.20
CA PHE A 51 -1.65 0.72 11.89
C PHE A 51 -0.53 0.08 11.10
N LEU A 52 0.67 0.61 11.24
CA LEU A 52 1.88 0.00 10.72
C LEU A 52 2.70 -0.51 11.90
N PHE A 53 2.94 -1.82 11.95
CA PHE A 53 3.75 -2.47 12.97
C PHE A 53 5.00 -3.08 12.36
N ASP A 54 6.09 -3.13 13.12
CA ASP A 54 7.19 -4.02 12.79
C ASP A 54 6.73 -5.48 13.02
N ARG A 55 7.11 -6.40 12.14
CA ARG A 55 6.78 -7.83 12.21
C ARG A 55 7.38 -8.53 13.43
N SER A 56 8.40 -7.93 14.05
CA SER A 56 8.94 -8.39 15.34
C SER A 56 8.05 -8.00 16.53
N THR A 57 7.06 -7.12 16.35
CA THR A 57 6.11 -6.74 17.39
C THR A 57 5.28 -7.96 17.78
N THR A 58 5.23 -8.26 19.08
CA THR A 58 4.44 -9.39 19.55
C THR A 58 2.94 -9.11 19.43
N ILE A 59 2.13 -10.16 19.30
CA ILE A 59 0.67 -10.02 19.26
C ILE A 59 0.14 -9.34 20.53
N VAL A 60 0.76 -9.60 21.69
CA VAL A 60 0.36 -8.98 22.97
C VAL A 60 0.60 -7.48 22.94
N ASP A 61 1.78 -7.04 22.49
CA ASP A 61 2.10 -5.61 22.38
C ASP A 61 1.19 -4.92 21.36
N LEU A 62 0.91 -5.58 20.23
CA LEU A 62 -0.03 -5.09 19.23
C LEU A 62 -1.41 -4.82 19.85
N ILE A 63 -1.98 -5.81 20.57
CA ILE A 63 -3.28 -5.70 21.22
C ILE A 63 -3.28 -4.54 22.23
N ILE A 64 -2.23 -4.42 23.05
CA ILE A 64 -2.09 -3.33 24.02
C ILE A 64 -2.13 -1.99 23.29
N ILE A 65 -1.35 -1.83 22.22
CA ILE A 65 -1.25 -0.57 21.47
C ILE A 65 -2.59 -0.20 20.84
N VAL A 66 -3.24 -1.13 20.12
CA VAL A 66 -4.50 -0.81 19.43
C VAL A 66 -5.65 -0.57 20.42
N SER A 67 -5.65 -1.24 21.57
CA SER A 67 -6.67 -1.02 22.62
C SER A 67 -6.59 0.37 23.26
N ARG A 68 -5.47 1.10 23.11
CA ARG A 68 -5.36 2.48 23.59
C ARG A 68 -6.20 3.46 22.78
N ALA A 69 -6.49 3.14 21.52
CA ALA A 69 -7.31 3.98 20.66
C ALA A 69 -8.82 3.76 20.88
N GLY A 70 -9.21 2.62 21.45
CA GLY A 70 -10.61 2.33 21.74
C GLY A 70 -10.86 0.84 21.98
N THR A 71 -12.13 0.48 22.15
CA THR A 71 -12.51 -0.94 22.32
C THR A 71 -12.52 -1.63 20.96
N VAL A 72 -11.64 -2.60 20.79
CA VAL A 72 -11.46 -3.35 19.53
C VAL A 72 -12.59 -4.35 19.34
N GLN A 73 -13.20 -4.35 18.15
CA GLN A 73 -14.17 -5.34 17.72
C GLN A 73 -13.53 -6.45 16.89
N LYS A 74 -12.64 -6.07 15.95
CA LYS A 74 -12.01 -7.01 15.02
C LYS A 74 -10.64 -6.52 14.57
N VAL A 75 -9.70 -7.44 14.42
CA VAL A 75 -8.34 -7.18 13.88
C VAL A 75 -8.14 -8.04 12.62
N VAL A 76 -7.54 -7.45 11.59
CA VAL A 76 -7.14 -8.10 10.33
C VAL A 76 -5.65 -7.82 10.07
N LEU A 77 -4.87 -8.87 9.84
CA LEU A 77 -3.42 -8.86 9.59
C LEU A 77 -3.12 -9.12 8.10
#